data_AF-A0A014P474-F1
#
_entry.id   AF-A0A014P474-F1
#
_cell.length_a   1.000
_cell.length_b   1.000
_cell.length_c   1.000
_cell.angle_alpha   90.00
_cell.angle_beta   90.00
_cell.angle_gamma   90.00
#
_symmetry.space_group_name_H-M   'P 1'
#
loop_
_entity.id
_entity.type
_entity.pdbx_description
1 polymer ?
#
loop_
_entity_poly.entity_id
_entity_poly.type
_entity_poly.pdbx_seq_one_letter_code
_entity_poly.pdbx_strand_id
1 'polypeptide(L)'
;MRPLLVAALFAAASNGQLLGLFDTVFPGHGQEQPSVTTGSESRVPVGKRADSAIMKIKKIPHEDLEKAKKIASLALKQADQLKRYRDTVNGLEKETSSAQTCYDNYQKKSQQALNDPLSIGDCDKKYFQVQSLLGKARSISEERDFPDSSWIYDVKLPDVRDGRTSLQGEETKQLQDILQALTKIAGQAVTIQKQAERLQDYHSKMQGLDAAISENKKCYSAFYEKAKKDGVESVEALEAAMKPCNEGYAQVQAKLGEAQKLAKEADFPGADVLARFELPNLRDGFESSQDAETQKYWQELEELTKAKDGTAEVIKEDSKEAKELDAAVAGEIDSVVNATLHNWVKYVALQEVKNGASAEAAMKSAKEQGAKFIQELLKKSDEIADSAIKDLPER
;
A
#
# COMPACT_ATOMS: atom_id res chain seq x y z
N MET A 1 13.97 49.03 41.08
CA MET A 1 14.66 50.02 40.23
C MET A 1 16.13 49.66 40.09
N ARG A 2 16.51 48.91 39.03
CA ARG A 2 17.87 48.83 38.46
C ARG A 2 17.78 48.13 37.07
N PRO A 3 17.27 48.80 36.01
CA PRO A 3 17.24 48.22 34.66
C PRO A 3 18.28 48.85 33.70
N LEU A 4 19.05 49.87 34.12
CA LEU A 4 19.86 50.68 33.18
C LEU A 4 21.33 50.27 33.03
N LEU A 5 21.81 49.25 33.75
CA LEU A 5 23.22 48.82 33.68
C LEU A 5 23.47 47.61 32.75
N VAL A 6 22.41 46.94 32.28
CA VAL A 6 22.53 45.74 31.42
C VAL A 6 22.52 46.11 29.93
N ALA A 7 21.90 47.23 29.55
CA ALA A 7 21.83 47.67 28.15
C ALA A 7 23.19 48.11 27.57
N ALA A 8 24.11 48.60 28.39
CA ALA A 8 25.42 49.10 27.93
C ALA A 8 26.44 47.99 27.63
N LEU A 9 26.21 46.75 28.09
CA LEU A 9 27.08 45.60 27.79
C LEU A 9 26.62 44.79 26.56
N PHE A 10 25.39 45.00 26.08
CA PHE A 10 24.84 44.30 24.91
C PHE A 10 25.15 44.97 23.57
N ALA A 11 25.54 46.25 23.53
CA ALA A 11 25.85 46.96 22.29
C ALA A 11 27.26 46.67 21.70
N ALA A 12 28.12 45.95 22.44
CA ALA A 12 29.50 45.66 22.00
C ALA A 12 29.66 44.27 21.35
N ALA A 13 28.60 43.45 21.27
CA ALA A 13 28.66 42.09 20.71
C ALA A 13 27.84 41.90 19.43
N SER A 14 27.15 42.93 18.93
CA SER A 14 26.25 42.82 17.77
C SER A 14 26.75 43.49 16.46
N ASN A 15 27.97 44.02 16.41
CA ASN A 15 28.56 44.60 15.19
C ASN A 15 29.78 43.80 14.68
N GLY A 16 29.63 42.48 14.61
CA GLY A 16 30.65 41.58 14.05
C GLY A 16 30.23 41.00 12.70
N GLN A 17 29.91 41.84 11.71
CA GLN A 17 29.84 41.43 10.30
C GLN A 17 29.80 42.64 9.37
N LEU A 18 30.97 43.10 8.93
CA LEU A 18 31.22 43.61 7.57
C LEU A 18 32.70 43.98 7.40
N LEU A 19 33.28 43.49 6.30
CA LEU A 19 34.59 43.83 5.72
C LEU A 19 35.80 42.99 6.18
N GLY A 20 35.93 41.82 5.58
CA GLY A 20 37.23 41.39 5.06
C GLY A 20 37.18 41.47 3.53
N LEU A 21 38.08 42.23 2.90
CA LEU A 21 38.65 41.98 1.56
C LEU A 21 39.70 43.06 1.21
N PHE A 22 40.93 42.56 1.05
CA PHE A 22 42.11 43.10 0.34
C PHE A 22 42.91 44.30 0.90
N ASP A 23 44.10 43.96 1.43
CA ASP A 23 45.31 44.77 1.33
C ASP A 23 45.90 44.68 -0.09
N THR A 24 46.22 45.81 -0.72
CA THR A 24 47.46 46.03 -1.49
C THR A 24 47.66 47.51 -1.90
N VAL A 25 48.80 48.08 -1.45
CA VAL A 25 49.71 49.07 -2.11
C VAL A 25 49.43 50.60 -2.06
N PHE A 26 50.40 51.30 -1.43
CA PHE A 26 50.89 52.71 -1.39
C PHE A 26 50.69 53.65 -2.63
N PRO A 27 51.07 54.96 -2.60
CA PRO A 27 50.77 56.10 -1.69
C PRO A 27 50.47 57.44 -2.45
N GLY A 28 50.11 58.54 -1.75
CA GLY A 28 50.25 59.89 -2.35
C GLY A 28 49.45 61.05 -1.73
N HIS A 29 50.19 62.06 -1.26
CA HIS A 29 50.00 63.53 -1.30
C HIS A 29 48.67 64.26 -0.98
N GLY A 30 48.83 65.39 -0.28
CA GLY A 30 48.02 66.63 -0.41
C GLY A 30 47.02 66.83 0.72
N GLN A 31 47.33 67.54 1.81
CA GLN A 31 47.36 69.02 1.95
C GLN A 31 45.98 69.67 1.69
N GLU A 32 45.36 70.23 2.74
CA GLU A 32 44.85 71.62 2.83
C GLU A 32 43.83 71.82 3.98
N GLN A 33 44.27 72.54 5.02
CA GLN A 33 43.49 73.55 5.78
C GLN A 33 42.99 74.66 4.80
N PRO A 34 42.12 75.66 5.13
CA PRO A 34 41.91 76.34 6.44
C PRO A 34 40.44 76.78 6.74
N SER A 35 40.04 77.02 7.99
CA SER A 35 40.10 78.26 8.80
C SER A 35 39.26 79.46 8.31
N VAL A 36 38.36 79.96 9.18
CA VAL A 36 37.96 81.38 9.32
C VAL A 36 37.57 81.59 10.82
N THR A 37 38.40 82.13 11.74
CA THR A 37 38.62 83.56 12.15
C THR A 37 37.32 84.38 12.28
N THR A 38 37.05 85.27 13.24
CA THR A 38 37.81 85.98 14.29
C THR A 38 36.81 86.77 15.14
N GLY A 39 37.13 87.05 16.40
CA GLY A 39 36.44 88.04 17.23
C GLY A 39 37.22 88.34 18.53
N SER A 40 38.21 89.23 18.42
CA SER A 40 38.99 89.96 19.46
C SER A 40 38.11 90.76 20.44
N GLU A 41 38.50 91.28 21.61
CA GLU A 41 39.63 91.24 22.54
C GLU A 41 39.15 92.04 23.78
N SER A 42 39.58 91.68 25.00
CA SER A 42 39.77 92.64 26.10
C SER A 42 40.71 92.06 27.17
N ARG A 43 41.48 92.97 27.78
CA ARG A 43 42.80 92.78 28.42
C ARG A 43 42.82 92.11 29.80
N VAL A 44 43.99 91.51 30.10
CA VAL A 44 44.46 90.66 31.24
C VAL A 44 44.36 91.30 32.65
N PRO A 45 44.35 90.55 33.78
CA PRO A 45 45.58 89.95 34.33
C PRO A 45 45.45 88.50 34.87
N VAL A 46 46.62 87.85 34.93
CA VAL A 46 46.91 86.50 35.43
C VAL A 46 46.21 86.17 36.75
N GLY A 47 45.45 85.07 36.78
CA GLY A 47 44.86 84.52 37.99
C GLY A 47 44.24 83.15 37.78
N LYS A 48 45.03 82.10 38.04
CA LYS A 48 44.64 80.71 38.35
C LYS A 48 43.76 79.98 37.32
N ARG A 49 44.39 79.01 36.65
CA ARG A 49 43.75 77.97 35.82
C ARG A 49 42.57 77.35 36.55
N ALA A 50 41.49 77.21 35.79
CA ALA A 50 40.27 76.52 36.13
C ALA A 50 40.55 75.12 36.70
N ASP A 51 40.10 74.92 37.94
CA ASP A 51 39.44 73.68 38.32
C ASP A 51 38.28 73.45 37.34
N SER A 52 38.37 72.41 36.51
CA SER A 52 37.20 71.59 36.18
C SER A 52 37.59 70.31 35.44
N ALA A 53 37.25 69.19 36.07
CA ALA A 53 36.86 67.95 35.42
C ALA A 53 37.90 67.16 34.59
N ILE A 54 39.06 66.84 35.17
CA ILE A 54 39.60 65.49 34.96
C ILE A 54 38.87 64.60 35.95
N MET A 55 37.75 64.00 35.53
CA MET A 55 37.17 62.90 36.28
C MET A 55 38.27 61.85 36.44
N LYS A 56 38.79 61.71 37.66
CA LYS A 56 39.62 60.57 38.05
C LYS A 56 38.82 59.32 37.71
N ILE A 57 39.19 58.65 36.63
CA ILE A 57 38.72 57.29 36.36
C ILE A 57 39.16 56.50 37.58
N LYS A 58 38.21 56.21 38.49
CA LYS A 58 38.47 55.36 39.65
C LYS A 58 38.98 54.04 39.08
N LYS A 59 40.25 53.74 39.34
CA LYS A 59 40.87 52.47 38.97
C LYS A 59 40.00 51.38 39.59
N ILE A 60 39.36 50.56 38.75
CA ILE A 60 38.52 49.46 39.22
C ILE A 60 39.42 48.58 40.11
N PRO A 61 39.03 48.30 41.36
CA PRO A 61 39.81 47.45 42.25
C PRO A 61 40.13 46.12 41.56
N HIS A 62 41.35 45.64 41.68
CA HIS A 62 41.79 44.38 41.03
C HIS A 62 40.87 43.19 41.40
N GLU A 63 40.36 43.18 42.63
CA GLU A 63 39.37 42.19 43.09
C GLU A 63 38.05 42.23 42.30
N ASP A 64 37.57 43.40 41.90
CA ASP A 64 36.34 43.56 41.13
C ASP A 64 36.54 43.12 39.68
N LEU A 65 37.76 43.31 39.14
CA LEU A 65 38.14 42.82 37.82
C LEU A 65 38.26 41.29 37.79
N GLU A 66 38.84 40.67 38.82
CA GLU A 66 38.91 39.20 38.93
C GLU A 66 37.53 38.57 39.15
N LYS A 67 36.64 39.22 39.92
CA LYS A 67 35.23 38.81 40.03
C LYS A 67 34.53 38.90 38.67
N ALA A 68 34.69 40.00 37.95
CA ALA A 68 34.11 40.18 36.62
C ALA A 68 34.61 39.12 35.62
N LYS A 69 35.90 38.79 35.66
CA LYS A 69 36.50 37.73 34.82
C LYS A 69 35.90 36.35 35.13
N LYS A 70 35.73 36.01 36.41
CA LYS A 70 35.08 34.75 36.83
C LYS A 70 33.63 34.68 36.37
N ILE A 71 32.87 35.77 36.52
CA ILE A 71 31.47 35.86 36.05
C ILE A 71 31.41 35.72 34.53
N ALA A 72 32.26 36.42 33.77
CA ALA A 72 32.31 36.33 32.32
C ALA A 72 32.68 34.91 31.83
N SER A 73 33.67 34.27 32.47
CA SER A 73 34.06 32.90 32.15
C SER A 73 32.96 31.88 32.43
N LEU A 74 32.22 32.06 33.54
CA LEU A 74 31.07 31.23 33.88
C LEU A 74 29.94 31.42 32.85
N ALA A 75 29.62 32.66 32.51
CA ALA A 75 28.58 32.99 31.55
C ALA A 75 28.87 32.42 30.15
N LEU A 76 30.13 32.49 29.68
CA LEU A 76 30.55 31.86 28.42
C LEU A 76 30.37 30.34 28.46
N LYS A 77 30.81 29.69 29.54
CA LYS A 77 30.63 28.23 29.71
C LYS A 77 29.16 27.83 29.71
N GLN A 78 28.32 28.58 30.43
CA GLN A 78 26.88 28.35 30.51
C GLN A 78 26.18 28.58 29.16
N ALA A 79 26.59 29.59 28.40
CA ALA A 79 26.08 29.84 27.06
C ALA A 79 26.40 28.68 26.10
N ASP A 80 27.62 28.16 26.13
CA ASP A 80 28.02 27.00 25.33
C ASP A 80 27.22 25.74 25.72
N GLN A 81 27.07 25.48 27.01
CA GLN A 81 26.27 24.36 27.52
C GLN A 81 24.80 24.48 27.10
N LEU A 82 24.20 25.67 27.22
CA LEU A 82 22.82 25.93 26.84
C LEU A 82 22.61 25.79 25.33
N LYS A 83 23.60 26.20 24.52
CA LYS A 83 23.57 25.98 23.06
C LYS A 83 23.58 24.49 22.72
N ARG A 84 24.51 23.70 23.29
CA ARG A 84 24.55 22.24 23.07
C ARG A 84 23.26 21.56 23.53
N TYR A 85 22.71 22.01 24.64
CA TYR A 85 21.45 21.51 25.16
C TYR A 85 20.30 21.81 24.19
N ARG A 86 20.17 23.06 23.73
CA ARG A 86 19.19 23.48 22.72
C ARG A 86 19.30 22.66 21.44
N ASP A 87 20.50 22.51 20.89
CA ASP A 87 20.72 21.74 19.66
C ASP A 87 20.30 20.27 19.85
N THR A 88 20.56 19.70 21.03
CA THR A 88 20.18 18.32 21.37
C THR A 88 18.67 18.18 21.54
N VAL A 89 18.00 19.13 22.20
CA VAL A 89 16.54 19.14 22.35
C VAL A 89 15.84 19.32 21.00
N ASN A 90 16.29 20.24 20.16
CA ASN A 90 15.73 20.41 18.82
C ASN A 90 15.87 19.12 17.98
N GLY A 91 17.02 18.44 18.10
CA GLY A 91 17.22 17.12 17.50
C GLY A 91 16.26 16.07 18.06
N LEU A 92 16.07 16.06 19.38
CA LEU A 92 15.14 15.16 20.07
C LEU A 92 13.71 15.33 19.56
N GLU A 93 13.19 16.56 19.51
CA GLU A 93 11.84 16.86 19.03
C GLU A 93 11.63 16.42 17.57
N LYS A 94 12.61 16.68 16.71
CA LYS A 94 12.60 16.26 15.31
C LYS A 94 12.56 14.74 15.16
N GLU A 95 13.45 14.03 15.84
CA GLU A 95 13.49 12.56 15.77
C GLU A 95 12.25 11.93 16.41
N THR A 96 11.70 12.55 17.45
CA THR A 96 10.45 12.08 18.08
C THR A 96 9.29 12.17 17.10
N SER A 97 9.17 13.30 16.38
CA SER A 97 8.15 13.48 15.33
C SER A 97 8.34 12.48 14.17
N SER A 98 9.61 12.22 13.80
CA SER A 98 9.93 11.23 12.76
C SER A 98 9.57 9.80 13.19
N ALA A 99 9.86 9.43 14.44
CA ALA A 99 9.54 8.12 15.00
C ALA A 99 8.02 7.93 15.14
N GLN A 100 7.30 8.94 15.61
CA GLN A 100 5.83 8.92 15.67
C GLN A 100 5.23 8.69 14.28
N THR A 101 5.64 9.49 13.30
CA THR A 101 5.19 9.33 11.90
C THR A 101 5.50 7.95 11.35
N CYS A 102 6.65 7.36 11.71
CA CYS A 102 7.01 6.01 11.30
C CYS A 102 6.02 4.97 11.86
N TYR A 103 5.77 4.98 13.16
CA TYR A 103 4.83 4.05 13.78
C TYR A 103 3.39 4.29 13.31
N ASP A 104 2.94 5.54 13.16
CA ASP A 104 1.62 5.86 12.60
C ASP A 104 1.44 5.25 11.20
N ASN A 105 2.45 5.37 10.35
CA ASN A 105 2.43 4.78 9.01
C ASN A 105 2.42 3.25 9.04
N TYR A 106 3.18 2.64 9.95
CA TYR A 106 3.15 1.18 10.15
C TYR A 106 1.75 0.71 10.57
N GLN A 107 1.09 1.41 11.50
CA GLN A 107 -0.25 1.06 11.98
C GLN A 107 -1.32 1.21 10.90
N LYS A 108 -1.26 2.28 10.08
CA LYS A 108 -2.21 2.53 9.00
C LYS A 108 -2.08 1.57 7.82
N LYS A 109 -0.93 0.92 7.65
CA LYS A 109 -0.65 0.02 6.54
C LYS A 109 -0.68 -1.43 7.02
N SER A 110 -1.85 -1.88 7.47
CA SER A 110 -2.05 -3.23 8.02
C SER A 110 -1.62 -4.33 7.04
N GLN A 111 -1.84 -4.15 5.74
CA GLN A 111 -1.32 -5.05 4.70
C GLN A 111 0.22 -5.10 4.61
N GLN A 112 0.88 -3.95 4.79
CA GLN A 112 2.36 -3.92 4.81
C GLN A 112 2.89 -4.67 6.03
N ALA A 113 2.21 -4.54 7.18
CA ALA A 113 2.56 -5.28 8.38
C ALA A 113 2.37 -6.81 8.23
N LEU A 114 1.38 -7.27 7.45
CA LEU A 114 1.22 -8.70 7.12
C LEU A 114 2.33 -9.23 6.21
N ASN A 115 2.71 -8.44 5.20
CA ASN A 115 3.71 -8.85 4.22
C ASN A 115 5.14 -8.83 4.79
N ASP A 116 5.44 -7.87 5.66
CA ASP A 116 6.73 -7.75 6.35
C ASP A 116 6.54 -7.24 7.80
N PRO A 117 6.22 -8.15 8.74
CA PRO A 117 6.03 -7.77 10.14
C PRO A 117 7.29 -7.12 10.77
N LEU A 118 8.48 -7.51 10.30
CA LEU A 118 9.77 -7.06 10.83
C LEU A 118 10.14 -5.63 10.39
N SER A 119 9.40 -5.05 9.44
CA SER A 119 9.58 -3.66 9.01
C SER A 119 9.42 -2.63 10.13
N ILE A 120 8.79 -2.99 11.26
CA ILE A 120 8.75 -2.17 12.49
C ILE A 120 10.15 -1.83 13.02
N GLY A 121 11.15 -2.67 12.76
CA GLY A 121 12.52 -2.47 13.22
C GLY A 121 13.16 -1.17 12.72
N ASP A 122 12.70 -0.63 11.59
CA ASP A 122 13.16 0.69 11.12
C ASP A 122 12.59 1.84 11.96
N CYS A 123 11.37 1.70 12.48
CA CYS A 123 10.81 2.63 13.44
C CYS A 123 11.49 2.50 14.81
N ASP A 124 11.83 1.28 15.23
CA ASP A 124 12.57 1.05 16.47
C ASP A 124 13.95 1.72 16.46
N LYS A 125 14.67 1.70 15.34
CA LYS A 125 15.94 2.46 15.18
C LYS A 125 15.75 3.95 15.46
N LYS A 126 14.67 4.56 14.98
CA LYS A 126 14.35 5.97 15.25
C LYS A 126 13.97 6.19 16.70
N TYR A 127 13.19 5.28 17.30
CA TYR A 127 12.88 5.32 18.72
C TYR A 127 14.17 5.25 19.59
N PHE A 128 15.14 4.39 19.23
CA PHE A 128 16.43 4.33 19.92
C PHE A 128 17.23 5.63 19.77
N GLN A 129 17.17 6.30 18.62
CA GLN A 129 17.79 7.61 18.43
C GLN A 129 17.16 8.68 19.35
N VAL A 130 15.83 8.67 19.50
CA VAL A 130 15.13 9.53 20.48
C VAL A 130 15.62 9.28 21.90
N GLN A 131 15.72 8.02 22.33
CA GLN A 131 16.24 7.67 23.65
C GLN A 131 17.69 8.12 23.86
N SER A 132 18.53 7.98 22.83
CA SER A 132 19.92 8.44 22.85
C SER A 132 20.02 9.96 23.00
N LEU A 133 19.23 10.74 22.25
CA LEU A 133 19.18 12.20 22.33
C LEU A 133 18.64 12.67 23.68
N LEU A 134 17.62 12.01 24.23
CA LEU A 134 17.11 12.30 25.56
C LEU A 134 18.17 12.05 26.65
N GLY A 135 18.91 10.92 26.54
CA GLY A 135 20.04 10.62 27.42
C GLY A 135 21.14 11.68 27.32
N LYS A 136 21.46 12.14 26.12
CA LYS A 136 22.44 13.21 25.89
C LYS A 136 21.98 14.55 26.46
N ALA A 137 20.71 14.92 26.29
CA ALA A 137 20.15 16.14 26.87
C ALA A 137 20.24 16.12 28.40
N ARG A 138 19.90 14.98 29.03
CA ARG A 138 20.06 14.77 30.48
C ARG A 138 21.51 14.92 30.92
N SER A 139 22.45 14.27 30.23
CA SER A 139 23.88 14.37 30.53
C SER A 139 24.41 15.82 30.47
N ILE A 140 23.99 16.60 29.47
CA ILE A 140 24.35 18.03 29.38
C ILE A 140 23.77 18.81 30.57
N SER A 141 22.52 18.54 30.93
CA SER A 141 21.82 19.22 32.04
C SER A 141 22.37 18.91 33.43
N GLU A 142 23.15 17.82 33.54
CA GLU A 142 23.86 17.37 34.74
C GLU A 142 25.30 17.88 34.80
N GLU A 143 25.80 18.53 33.74
CA GLU A 143 27.14 19.09 33.74
C GLU A 143 27.32 20.15 34.83
N ARG A 144 28.53 20.21 35.40
CA ARG A 144 28.85 21.22 36.40
C ARG A 144 28.65 22.63 35.84
N ASP A 145 28.01 23.47 36.65
CA ASP A 145 27.68 24.88 36.38
C ASP A 145 26.61 25.08 35.29
N PHE A 146 25.90 24.01 34.88
CA PHE A 146 24.77 24.13 33.95
C PHE A 146 23.72 25.13 34.48
N PRO A 147 23.07 25.93 33.60
CA PRO A 147 22.03 26.87 34.00
C PRO A 147 20.93 26.27 34.87
N ASP A 148 20.40 27.07 35.78
CA ASP A 148 19.24 26.70 36.58
C ASP A 148 17.96 26.64 35.73
N SER A 149 16.91 26.03 36.29
CA SER A 149 15.64 25.86 35.58
C SER A 149 14.99 27.19 35.19
N SER A 150 15.16 28.27 36.00
CA SER A 150 14.64 29.60 35.64
C SER A 150 15.20 30.09 34.32
N TRP A 151 16.51 29.99 34.11
CA TRP A 151 17.12 30.43 32.87
C TRP A 151 16.72 29.54 31.69
N ILE A 152 16.59 28.22 31.88
CA ILE A 152 16.09 27.29 30.86
C ILE A 152 14.70 27.71 30.37
N TYR A 153 13.80 28.05 31.30
CA TYR A 153 12.45 28.52 30.98
C TYR A 153 12.46 29.91 30.31
N ASP A 154 13.30 30.84 30.75
CA ASP A 154 13.43 32.16 30.12
C ASP A 154 13.84 32.08 28.64
N VAL A 155 14.62 31.07 28.27
CA VAL A 155 15.04 30.84 26.89
C VAL A 155 14.13 29.88 26.11
N LYS A 156 12.97 29.53 26.70
CA LYS A 156 11.95 28.63 26.12
C LYS A 156 12.49 27.27 25.72
N LEU A 157 13.22 26.64 26.64
CA LEU A 157 13.66 25.25 26.47
C LEU A 157 12.95 24.36 27.50
N PRO A 158 12.66 23.10 27.16
CA PRO A 158 12.18 22.13 28.13
C PRO A 158 13.29 21.82 29.14
N ASP A 159 12.95 21.62 30.41
CA ASP A 159 13.86 21.07 31.42
C ASP A 159 13.64 19.56 31.54
N VAL A 160 14.54 18.76 30.95
CA VAL A 160 14.47 17.29 30.95
C VAL A 160 14.68 16.65 32.33
N ARG A 161 15.04 17.46 33.34
CA ARG A 161 15.18 17.04 34.74
C ARG A 161 13.88 17.24 35.52
N ASP A 162 12.98 18.09 35.05
CA ASP A 162 11.75 18.40 35.76
C ASP A 162 10.67 17.35 35.50
N GLY A 163 10.58 16.36 36.38
CA GLY A 163 9.54 15.33 36.34
C GLY A 163 8.22 15.72 37.01
N ARG A 164 8.07 16.97 37.50
CA ARG A 164 6.87 17.40 38.25
C ARG A 164 5.79 17.85 37.28
N THR A 165 4.89 16.93 36.94
CA THR A 165 3.80 17.14 35.97
C THR A 165 2.87 18.33 36.27
N SER A 166 2.77 18.78 37.53
CA SER A 166 1.91 19.90 37.95
C SER A 166 2.61 21.26 38.04
N LEU A 167 3.93 21.33 37.92
CA LEU A 167 4.73 22.56 38.10
C LEU A 167 5.70 22.83 36.94
N GLN A 168 5.57 22.06 35.87
CA GLN A 168 6.40 22.19 34.68
C GLN A 168 6.01 23.38 33.81
N GLY A 169 7.01 24.01 33.17
CA GLY A 169 6.78 24.98 32.10
C GLY A 169 6.12 24.35 30.87
N GLU A 170 5.57 25.19 29.99
CA GLU A 170 4.84 24.75 28.79
C GLU A 170 5.70 23.88 27.88
N GLU A 171 6.95 24.27 27.65
CA GLU A 171 7.91 23.54 26.80
C GLU A 171 8.24 22.15 27.37
N THR A 172 8.46 22.05 28.69
CA THR A 172 8.69 20.77 29.37
C THR A 172 7.49 19.85 29.22
N LYS A 173 6.29 20.39 29.42
CA LYS A 173 5.04 19.63 29.27
C LYS A 173 4.88 19.09 27.85
N GLN A 174 5.06 19.94 26.84
CA GLN A 174 4.96 19.54 25.44
C GLN A 174 5.94 18.41 25.10
N LEU A 175 7.20 18.52 25.54
CA LEU A 175 8.18 17.45 25.32
C LEU A 175 7.75 16.13 25.99
N GLN A 176 7.28 16.18 27.25
CA GLN A 176 6.80 14.99 27.95
C GLN A 176 5.59 14.36 27.27
N ASP A 177 4.61 15.17 26.85
CA ASP A 177 3.39 14.70 26.18
C ASP A 177 3.74 13.99 24.86
N ILE A 178 4.65 14.55 24.06
CA ILE A 178 5.08 13.95 22.79
C ILE A 178 5.86 12.65 23.03
N LEU A 179 6.76 12.61 24.03
CA LEU A 179 7.49 11.38 24.37
C LEU A 179 6.55 10.29 24.89
N GLN A 180 5.57 10.64 25.72
CA GLN A 180 4.56 9.69 26.20
C GLN A 180 3.69 9.16 25.06
N ALA A 181 3.27 10.04 24.14
CA ALA A 181 2.56 9.64 22.94
C ALA A 181 3.39 8.68 22.06
N LEU A 182 4.70 8.95 21.91
CA LEU A 182 5.62 8.06 21.19
C LEU A 182 5.73 6.68 21.87
N THR A 183 5.85 6.62 23.19
CA THR A 183 5.87 5.32 23.89
C THR A 183 4.56 4.55 23.71
N LYS A 184 3.42 5.25 23.75
CA LYS A 184 2.11 4.63 23.55
C LYS A 184 1.97 4.06 22.13
N ILE A 185 2.34 4.82 21.11
CA ILE A 185 2.21 4.37 19.71
C ILE A 185 3.18 3.23 19.39
N ALA A 186 4.40 3.24 19.95
CA ALA A 186 5.35 2.13 19.82
C ALA A 186 4.78 0.85 20.45
N GLY A 187 4.18 0.93 21.65
CA GLY A 187 3.54 -0.22 22.30
C GLY A 187 2.36 -0.79 21.51
N GLN A 188 1.55 0.08 20.90
CA GLN A 188 0.48 -0.34 19.98
C GLN A 188 1.04 -1.00 18.72
N ALA A 189 2.12 -0.49 18.15
CA ALA A 189 2.76 -1.06 16.97
C ALA A 189 3.32 -2.47 17.24
N VAL A 190 3.94 -2.71 18.41
CA VAL A 190 4.37 -4.05 18.82
C VAL A 190 3.19 -5.02 18.95
N THR A 191 2.04 -4.55 19.42
CA THR A 191 0.83 -5.38 19.48
C THR A 191 0.36 -5.76 18.07
N ILE A 192 0.37 -4.81 17.14
CA ILE A 192 0.03 -5.03 15.72
C ILE A 192 1.02 -5.99 15.06
N GLN A 193 2.33 -5.85 15.31
CA GLN A 193 3.35 -6.77 14.80
C GLN A 193 3.04 -8.21 15.21
N LYS A 194 2.81 -8.46 16.50
CA LYS A 194 2.49 -9.82 17.00
C LYS A 194 1.21 -10.38 16.40
N GLN A 195 0.22 -9.52 16.15
CA GLN A 195 -1.01 -9.93 15.46
C GLN A 195 -0.73 -10.30 14.00
N ALA A 196 0.07 -9.49 13.29
CA ALA A 196 0.45 -9.74 11.91
C ALA A 196 1.27 -11.04 11.77
N GLU A 197 2.25 -11.28 12.64
CA GLU A 197 3.05 -12.52 12.67
C GLU A 197 2.16 -13.76 12.82
N ARG A 198 1.13 -13.71 13.68
CA ARG A 198 0.17 -14.81 13.86
C ARG A 198 -0.75 -15.02 12.67
N LEU A 199 -1.03 -13.95 11.91
CA LEU A 199 -1.90 -13.99 10.74
C LEU A 199 -1.13 -14.27 9.44
N GLN A 200 0.21 -14.36 9.47
CA GLN A 200 1.01 -14.47 8.26
C GLN A 200 0.70 -15.75 7.45
N ASP A 201 0.55 -16.89 8.13
CA ASP A 201 0.17 -18.14 7.46
C ASP A 201 -1.24 -18.02 6.87
N TYR A 202 -2.20 -17.49 7.63
CA TYR A 202 -3.57 -17.29 7.16
C TYR A 202 -3.64 -16.35 5.96
N HIS A 203 -2.92 -15.23 6.00
CA HIS A 203 -2.78 -14.31 4.88
C HIS A 203 -2.21 -14.99 3.63
N SER A 204 -1.17 -15.82 3.79
CA SER A 204 -0.61 -16.59 2.68
C SER A 204 -1.62 -17.59 2.09
N LYS A 205 -2.41 -18.26 2.94
CA LYS A 205 -3.50 -19.14 2.49
C LYS A 205 -4.57 -18.36 1.72
N MET A 206 -4.96 -17.19 2.22
CA MET A 206 -5.92 -16.31 1.54
C MET A 206 -5.41 -15.84 0.18
N GLN A 207 -4.18 -15.36 0.08
CA GLN A 207 -3.57 -14.98 -1.21
C GLN A 207 -3.54 -16.14 -2.21
N GLY A 208 -3.17 -17.34 -1.75
CA GLY A 208 -3.13 -18.53 -2.59
C GLY A 208 -4.52 -18.99 -3.03
N LEU A 209 -5.55 -18.69 -2.24
CA LEU A 209 -6.94 -19.02 -2.50
C LEU A 209 -7.59 -18.00 -3.45
N ASP A 210 -7.35 -16.70 -3.26
CA ASP A 210 -7.77 -15.63 -4.18
C ASP A 210 -7.21 -15.86 -5.59
N ALA A 211 -5.92 -16.23 -5.66
CA ALA A 211 -5.27 -16.58 -6.92
C ALA A 211 -5.98 -17.76 -7.61
N ALA A 212 -6.30 -18.82 -6.86
CA ALA A 212 -6.98 -20.00 -7.38
C ALA A 212 -8.42 -19.70 -7.85
N ILE A 213 -9.15 -18.85 -7.11
CA ILE A 213 -10.50 -18.39 -7.52
C ILE A 213 -10.41 -17.62 -8.84
N SER A 214 -9.49 -16.64 -8.92
CA SER A 214 -9.32 -15.79 -10.11
C SER A 214 -8.92 -16.59 -11.34
N GLU A 215 -7.98 -17.52 -11.20
CA GLU A 215 -7.56 -18.42 -12.28
C GLU A 215 -8.71 -19.31 -12.75
N ASN A 216 -9.49 -19.86 -11.83
CA ASN A 216 -10.55 -20.76 -12.19
C ASN A 216 -11.78 -20.05 -12.79
N LYS A 217 -12.11 -18.83 -12.32
CA LYS A 217 -13.10 -17.97 -12.99
C LYS A 217 -12.72 -17.76 -14.46
N LYS A 218 -11.44 -17.44 -14.73
CA LYS A 218 -10.93 -17.30 -16.11
C LYS A 218 -11.01 -18.60 -16.89
N CYS A 219 -10.79 -19.76 -16.25
CA CYS A 219 -10.91 -21.07 -16.89
C CYS A 219 -12.33 -21.31 -17.42
N TYR A 220 -13.35 -21.15 -16.55
CA TYR A 220 -14.75 -21.30 -16.97
C TYR A 220 -15.16 -20.27 -18.02
N SER A 221 -14.77 -18.99 -17.86
CA SER A 221 -15.07 -17.97 -18.87
C SER A 221 -14.44 -18.28 -20.24
N ALA A 222 -13.17 -18.70 -20.26
CA ALA A 222 -12.48 -19.06 -21.50
C ALA A 222 -13.11 -20.31 -22.14
N PHE A 223 -13.52 -21.28 -21.33
CA PHE A 223 -14.25 -22.45 -21.78
C PHE A 223 -15.56 -22.05 -22.47
N TYR A 224 -16.37 -21.19 -21.85
CA TYR A 224 -17.64 -20.71 -22.41
C TYR A 224 -17.47 -19.97 -23.73
N GLU A 225 -16.54 -19.02 -23.80
CA GLU A 225 -16.29 -18.25 -25.02
C GLU A 225 -15.85 -19.17 -26.17
N LYS A 226 -15.03 -20.19 -25.87
CA LYS A 226 -14.61 -21.17 -26.86
C LYS A 226 -15.77 -22.04 -27.33
N ALA A 227 -16.55 -22.61 -26.40
CA ALA A 227 -17.71 -23.45 -26.72
C ALA A 227 -18.74 -22.69 -27.58
N LYS A 228 -18.97 -21.41 -27.28
CA LYS A 228 -19.87 -20.55 -28.04
C LYS A 228 -19.38 -20.26 -29.46
N LYS A 229 -18.06 -20.10 -29.64
CA LYS A 229 -17.46 -19.73 -30.93
C LYS A 229 -17.25 -20.91 -31.85
N ASP A 230 -16.66 -21.98 -31.33
CA ASP A 230 -16.20 -23.12 -32.12
C ASP A 230 -17.27 -24.23 -32.19
N GLY A 231 -18.34 -24.10 -31.39
CA GLY A 231 -19.28 -25.19 -31.18
C GLY A 231 -18.66 -26.34 -30.39
N VAL A 232 -19.41 -27.43 -30.27
CA VAL A 232 -19.00 -28.60 -29.49
C VAL A 232 -19.10 -29.83 -30.38
N GLU A 233 -17.98 -30.54 -30.56
CA GLU A 233 -17.94 -31.75 -31.40
C GLU A 233 -18.71 -32.94 -30.78
N SER A 234 -18.67 -33.08 -29.46
CA SER A 234 -19.35 -34.14 -28.70
C SER A 234 -19.43 -33.82 -27.22
N VAL A 235 -20.30 -34.51 -26.48
CA VAL A 235 -20.39 -34.40 -25.02
C VAL A 235 -19.07 -34.80 -24.37
N GLU A 236 -18.43 -35.86 -24.88
CA GLU A 236 -17.15 -36.36 -24.36
C GLU A 236 -16.02 -35.34 -24.57
N ALA A 237 -15.97 -34.67 -25.72
CA ALA A 237 -15.01 -33.60 -25.98
C ALA A 237 -15.22 -32.40 -25.04
N LEU A 238 -16.48 -32.09 -24.74
CA LEU A 238 -16.85 -31.03 -23.82
C LEU A 238 -16.44 -31.37 -22.37
N GLU A 239 -16.79 -32.56 -21.89
CA GLU A 239 -16.38 -33.04 -20.57
C GLU A 239 -14.86 -33.05 -20.41
N ALA A 240 -14.13 -33.49 -21.45
CA ALA A 240 -12.67 -33.48 -21.47
C ALA A 240 -12.09 -32.06 -21.41
N ALA A 241 -12.68 -31.10 -22.14
CA ALA A 241 -12.27 -29.70 -22.14
C ALA A 241 -12.54 -28.99 -20.81
N MET A 242 -13.59 -29.39 -20.08
CA MET A 242 -13.96 -28.80 -18.79
C MET A 242 -13.21 -29.42 -17.60
N LYS A 243 -12.68 -30.64 -17.76
CA LYS A 243 -11.95 -31.36 -16.71
C LYS A 243 -10.88 -30.51 -15.99
N PRO A 244 -10.03 -29.72 -16.67
CA PRO A 244 -9.05 -28.86 -15.99
C PRO A 244 -9.68 -27.80 -15.08
N CYS A 245 -10.79 -27.17 -15.49
CA CYS A 245 -11.48 -26.17 -14.66
C CYS A 245 -12.12 -26.82 -13.42
N ASN A 246 -12.67 -28.03 -13.58
CA ASN A 246 -13.22 -28.81 -12.46
C ASN A 246 -12.14 -29.26 -11.46
N GLU A 247 -10.97 -29.67 -11.96
CA GLU A 247 -9.81 -29.97 -11.12
C GLU A 247 -9.33 -28.71 -10.38
N GLY A 248 -9.27 -27.57 -11.07
CA GLY A 248 -9.01 -26.27 -10.45
C GLY A 248 -10.05 -25.92 -9.38
N TYR A 249 -11.32 -26.29 -9.57
CA TYR A 249 -12.39 -26.01 -8.60
C TYR A 249 -12.21 -26.85 -7.34
N ALA A 250 -11.83 -28.11 -7.50
CA ALA A 250 -11.46 -28.96 -6.37
C ALA A 250 -10.26 -28.38 -5.59
N GLN A 251 -9.29 -27.77 -6.27
CA GLN A 251 -8.17 -27.08 -5.61
C GLN A 251 -8.61 -25.84 -4.84
N VAL A 252 -9.54 -25.04 -5.39
CA VAL A 252 -10.15 -23.91 -4.67
C VAL A 252 -10.80 -24.40 -3.37
N GLN A 253 -11.61 -25.46 -3.44
CA GLN A 253 -12.27 -26.04 -2.27
C GLN A 253 -11.27 -26.59 -1.23
N ALA A 254 -10.19 -27.23 -1.69
CA ALA A 254 -9.14 -27.72 -0.82
C ALA A 254 -8.43 -26.57 -0.08
N LYS A 255 -8.07 -25.49 -0.79
CA LYS A 255 -7.45 -24.29 -0.20
C LYS A 255 -8.39 -23.56 0.77
N LEU A 256 -9.68 -23.48 0.44
CA LEU A 256 -10.70 -22.96 1.35
C LEU A 256 -10.75 -23.79 2.63
N GLY A 257 -10.73 -25.13 2.52
CA GLY A 257 -10.67 -26.03 3.66
C GLY A 257 -9.42 -25.82 4.53
N GLU A 258 -8.25 -25.58 3.93
CA GLU A 258 -7.02 -25.25 4.66
C GLU A 258 -7.15 -23.94 5.45
N ALA A 259 -7.65 -22.87 4.81
CA ALA A 259 -7.84 -21.58 5.46
C ALA A 259 -8.86 -21.66 6.61
N GLN A 260 -9.99 -22.36 6.40
CA GLN A 260 -11.00 -22.60 7.43
C GLN A 260 -10.47 -23.41 8.60
N LYS A 261 -9.59 -24.39 8.34
CA LYS A 261 -8.99 -25.20 9.40
C LYS A 261 -8.14 -24.33 10.33
N LEU A 262 -7.33 -23.44 9.75
CA LEU A 262 -6.50 -22.49 10.51
C LEU A 262 -7.40 -21.51 11.29
N ALA A 263 -8.46 -21.00 10.68
CA ALA A 263 -9.40 -20.08 11.32
C ALA A 263 -10.17 -20.68 12.52
N LYS A 264 -10.22 -22.01 12.63
CA LYS A 264 -10.89 -22.76 13.70
C LYS A 264 -9.98 -23.13 14.86
N GLU A 265 -8.68 -22.83 14.79
CA GLU A 265 -7.76 -23.09 15.89
C GLU A 265 -8.16 -22.28 17.13
N ALA A 266 -7.95 -22.86 18.32
CA ALA A 266 -8.41 -22.28 19.59
C ALA A 266 -7.82 -20.89 19.83
N ASP A 267 -6.55 -20.70 19.44
CA ASP A 267 -5.83 -19.44 19.55
C ASP A 267 -5.87 -18.62 18.25
N PHE A 268 -6.81 -18.85 17.35
CA PHE A 268 -6.91 -18.03 16.14
C PHE A 268 -7.40 -16.59 16.48
N PRO A 269 -6.82 -15.54 15.87
CA PRO A 269 -7.25 -14.16 16.12
C PRO A 269 -8.75 -13.93 15.86
N GLY A 270 -9.37 -13.08 16.68
CA GLY A 270 -10.78 -12.73 16.58
C GLY A 270 -11.10 -11.82 15.38
N ALA A 271 -12.40 -11.64 15.13
CA ALA A 271 -12.91 -10.86 14.00
C ALA A 271 -12.43 -9.38 14.00
N ASP A 272 -12.24 -8.77 15.17
CA ASP A 272 -11.72 -7.40 15.31
C ASP A 272 -10.28 -7.27 14.79
N VAL A 273 -9.48 -8.30 15.01
CA VAL A 273 -8.10 -8.35 14.50
C VAL A 273 -8.11 -8.61 13.00
N LEU A 274 -8.89 -9.58 12.52
CA LEU A 274 -9.00 -9.87 11.08
C LEU A 274 -9.46 -8.65 10.28
N ALA A 275 -10.50 -7.95 10.75
CA ALA A 275 -11.03 -6.76 10.10
C ALA A 275 -9.99 -5.62 10.03
N ARG A 276 -9.17 -5.43 11.06
CA ARG A 276 -8.06 -4.46 11.03
C ARG A 276 -7.08 -4.77 9.90
N PHE A 277 -6.86 -6.04 9.63
CA PHE A 277 -5.93 -6.52 8.61
C PHE A 277 -6.61 -6.76 7.25
N GLU A 278 -7.89 -6.40 7.11
CA GLU A 278 -8.69 -6.61 5.88
C GLU A 278 -8.66 -8.09 5.45
N LEU A 279 -8.73 -9.00 6.41
CA LEU A 279 -8.77 -10.44 6.18
C LEU A 279 -10.18 -10.96 6.44
N PRO A 280 -10.71 -11.86 5.59
CA PRO A 280 -12.03 -12.43 5.83
C PRO A 280 -12.01 -13.37 7.03
N ASN A 281 -13.13 -13.46 7.73
CA ASN A 281 -13.35 -14.40 8.81
C ASN A 281 -14.01 -15.68 8.31
N LEU A 282 -13.21 -16.73 8.12
CA LEU A 282 -13.66 -18.03 7.61
C LEU A 282 -13.97 -19.06 8.72
N ARG A 283 -14.08 -18.64 9.99
CA ARG A 283 -14.28 -19.55 11.12
C ARG A 283 -15.65 -20.24 11.08
N ASP A 284 -16.70 -19.46 10.84
CA ASP A 284 -18.08 -19.93 10.74
C ASP A 284 -18.66 -19.51 9.39
N GLY A 285 -19.04 -20.47 8.55
CA GLY A 285 -19.58 -20.23 7.21
C GLY A 285 -20.99 -19.65 7.18
N PHE A 286 -21.37 -18.82 8.16
CA PHE A 286 -22.71 -18.21 8.26
C PHE A 286 -22.66 -16.70 8.01
N GLU A 287 -23.66 -16.21 7.28
CA GLU A 287 -23.85 -14.82 6.81
C GLU A 287 -23.95 -13.76 7.93
N SER A 288 -24.23 -14.15 9.17
CA SER A 288 -24.64 -13.23 10.24
C SER A 288 -23.50 -12.45 10.91
N SER A 289 -22.24 -12.72 10.58
CA SER A 289 -21.06 -12.07 11.18
C SER A 289 -20.08 -11.46 10.17
N GLN A 290 -20.51 -11.29 8.92
CA GLN A 290 -19.60 -10.95 7.83
C GLN A 290 -19.30 -9.45 7.81
N ASP A 291 -18.06 -9.10 8.18
CA ASP A 291 -17.44 -7.87 7.70
C ASP A 291 -17.42 -7.82 6.16
N ALA A 292 -17.17 -6.64 5.59
CA ALA A 292 -17.24 -6.43 4.14
C ALA A 292 -16.31 -7.36 3.34
N GLU A 293 -15.13 -7.69 3.88
CA GLU A 293 -14.19 -8.61 3.23
C GLU A 293 -14.72 -10.03 3.20
N THR A 294 -15.29 -10.50 4.30
CA THR A 294 -15.92 -11.82 4.37
C THR A 294 -17.10 -11.93 3.38
N GLN A 295 -17.94 -10.89 3.27
CA GLN A 295 -19.05 -10.86 2.31
C GLN A 295 -18.58 -10.94 0.87
N LYS A 296 -17.65 -10.06 0.49
CA LYS A 296 -17.06 -10.03 -0.85
C LYS A 296 -16.47 -11.39 -1.22
N TYR A 297 -15.77 -12.01 -0.28
CA TYR A 297 -15.13 -13.29 -0.47
C TYR A 297 -16.16 -14.43 -0.72
N TRP A 298 -17.25 -14.48 0.05
CA TRP A 298 -18.31 -15.47 -0.19
C TRP A 298 -19.06 -15.23 -1.51
N GLN A 299 -19.28 -13.98 -1.91
CA GLN A 299 -19.84 -13.66 -3.22
C GLN A 299 -18.95 -14.17 -4.35
N GLU A 300 -17.63 -13.99 -4.24
CA GLU A 300 -16.69 -14.48 -5.27
C GLU A 300 -16.72 -16.01 -5.41
N LEU A 301 -16.85 -16.74 -4.29
CA LEU A 301 -17.02 -18.19 -4.30
C LEU A 301 -18.36 -18.60 -4.89
N GLU A 302 -19.46 -17.93 -4.53
CA GLU A 302 -20.80 -18.21 -5.06
C GLU A 302 -20.84 -18.02 -6.58
N GLU A 303 -20.25 -16.94 -7.10
CA GLU A 303 -20.11 -16.71 -8.54
C GLU A 303 -19.33 -17.83 -9.24
N LEU A 304 -18.25 -18.31 -8.62
CA LEU A 304 -17.47 -19.43 -9.18
C LEU A 304 -18.28 -20.72 -9.19
N THR A 305 -19.04 -21.01 -8.12
CA THR A 305 -19.96 -22.15 -8.07
C THR A 305 -21.03 -22.06 -9.14
N LYS A 306 -21.66 -20.88 -9.32
CA LYS A 306 -22.64 -20.63 -10.39
C LYS A 306 -22.04 -20.82 -11.78
N ALA A 307 -20.81 -20.35 -12.01
CA ALA A 307 -20.13 -20.56 -13.29
C ALA A 307 -19.91 -22.04 -13.58
N LYS A 308 -19.45 -22.81 -12.60
CA LYS A 308 -19.30 -24.27 -12.72
C LYS A 308 -20.66 -24.95 -13.01
N ASP A 309 -21.67 -24.66 -12.20
CA ASP A 309 -22.97 -25.34 -12.27
C ASP A 309 -23.72 -24.99 -13.56
N GLY A 310 -23.69 -23.72 -13.96
CA GLY A 310 -24.21 -23.29 -15.25
C GLY A 310 -23.51 -23.98 -16.42
N THR A 311 -22.21 -24.33 -16.29
CA THR A 311 -21.49 -25.02 -17.37
C THR A 311 -21.98 -26.46 -17.47
N ALA A 312 -22.20 -27.11 -16.33
CA ALA A 312 -22.78 -28.46 -16.27
C ALA A 312 -24.23 -28.51 -16.82
N GLU A 313 -24.99 -27.43 -16.69
CA GLU A 313 -26.35 -27.32 -17.24
C GLU A 313 -26.35 -27.16 -18.76
N VAL A 314 -25.52 -26.25 -19.31
CA VAL A 314 -25.36 -26.07 -20.76
C VAL A 314 -24.99 -27.39 -21.45
N ILE A 315 -24.08 -28.17 -20.85
CA ILE A 315 -23.71 -29.49 -21.38
C ILE A 315 -24.91 -30.43 -21.49
N LYS A 316 -25.76 -30.44 -20.47
CA LYS A 316 -26.93 -31.32 -20.43
C LYS A 316 -27.98 -30.90 -21.44
N GLU A 317 -28.22 -29.59 -21.56
CA GLU A 317 -29.18 -29.04 -22.52
C GLU A 317 -28.70 -29.25 -23.96
N ASP A 318 -27.47 -28.84 -24.29
CA ASP A 318 -26.90 -29.01 -25.63
C ASP A 318 -26.81 -30.50 -26.01
N SER A 319 -26.45 -31.38 -25.07
CA SER A 319 -26.46 -32.84 -25.30
C SER A 319 -27.85 -33.37 -25.64
N LYS A 320 -28.87 -32.85 -24.97
CA LYS A 320 -30.26 -33.27 -25.20
C LYS A 320 -30.76 -32.76 -26.55
N GLU A 321 -30.53 -31.50 -26.86
CA GLU A 321 -30.91 -30.90 -28.15
C GLU A 321 -30.20 -31.61 -29.31
N ALA A 322 -28.91 -31.92 -29.17
CA ALA A 322 -28.16 -32.68 -30.17
C ALA A 322 -28.75 -34.08 -30.40
N LYS A 323 -29.15 -34.78 -29.33
CA LYS A 323 -29.80 -36.11 -29.43
C LYS A 323 -31.20 -36.03 -30.05
N GLU A 324 -31.97 -35.00 -29.72
CA GLU A 324 -33.30 -34.78 -30.31
C GLU A 324 -33.19 -34.45 -31.79
N LEU A 325 -32.21 -33.62 -32.18
CA LEU A 325 -31.93 -33.31 -33.57
C LEU A 325 -31.46 -34.55 -34.34
N ASP A 326 -30.52 -35.33 -33.81
CA ASP A 326 -30.06 -36.57 -34.41
C ASP A 326 -31.23 -37.55 -34.63
N ALA A 327 -32.08 -37.75 -33.62
CA ALA A 327 -33.25 -38.62 -33.72
C ALA A 327 -34.28 -38.11 -34.76
N ALA A 328 -34.52 -36.80 -34.82
CA ALA A 328 -35.44 -36.19 -35.77
C ALA A 328 -34.91 -36.30 -37.21
N VAL A 329 -33.64 -35.97 -37.42
CA VAL A 329 -32.98 -36.05 -38.73
C VAL A 329 -32.90 -37.50 -39.20
N ALA A 330 -32.50 -38.44 -38.34
CA ALA A 330 -32.47 -39.86 -38.68
C ALA A 330 -33.87 -40.38 -39.05
N GLY A 331 -34.90 -39.98 -38.31
CA GLY A 331 -36.29 -40.34 -38.60
C GLY A 331 -36.81 -39.79 -39.94
N GLU A 332 -36.53 -38.52 -40.24
CA GLU A 332 -36.94 -37.89 -41.50
C GLU A 332 -36.17 -38.47 -42.70
N ILE A 333 -34.84 -38.65 -42.57
CA ILE A 333 -34.02 -39.26 -43.61
C ILE A 333 -34.49 -40.68 -43.89
N ASP A 334 -34.69 -41.52 -42.86
CA ASP A 334 -35.16 -42.89 -43.04
C ASP A 334 -36.52 -42.93 -43.75
N SER A 335 -37.46 -42.07 -43.35
CA SER A 335 -38.78 -41.95 -43.99
C SER A 335 -38.68 -41.54 -45.47
N VAL A 336 -37.92 -40.49 -45.78
CA VAL A 336 -37.77 -39.96 -47.16
C VAL A 336 -37.04 -40.96 -48.05
N VAL A 337 -35.95 -41.56 -47.56
CA VAL A 337 -35.17 -42.54 -48.29
C VAL A 337 -35.98 -43.80 -48.54
N ASN A 338 -36.69 -44.34 -47.53
CA ASN A 338 -37.52 -45.53 -47.69
C ASN A 338 -38.70 -45.28 -48.64
N ALA A 339 -39.39 -44.15 -48.54
CA ALA A 339 -40.50 -43.81 -49.43
C ALA A 339 -40.02 -43.65 -50.89
N THR A 340 -38.89 -42.96 -51.09
CA THR A 340 -38.29 -42.75 -52.41
C THR A 340 -37.81 -44.07 -53.01
N LEU A 341 -37.12 -44.90 -52.23
CA LEU A 341 -36.68 -46.23 -52.64
C LEU A 341 -37.88 -47.11 -53.03
N HIS A 342 -38.93 -47.14 -52.22
CA HIS A 342 -40.13 -47.93 -52.50
C HIS A 342 -40.80 -47.49 -53.82
N ASN A 343 -40.94 -46.17 -54.04
CA ASN A 343 -41.50 -45.64 -55.28
C ASN A 343 -40.60 -45.94 -56.50
N TRP A 344 -39.28 -45.84 -56.35
CA TRP A 344 -38.32 -46.15 -57.39
C TRP A 344 -38.35 -47.63 -57.78
N VAL A 345 -38.32 -48.53 -56.80
CA VAL A 345 -38.42 -49.98 -57.02
C VAL A 345 -39.75 -50.32 -57.71
N LYS A 346 -40.86 -49.72 -57.28
CA LYS A 346 -42.16 -49.90 -57.92
C LYS A 346 -42.18 -49.39 -59.36
N TYR A 347 -41.60 -48.23 -59.62
CA TYR A 347 -41.50 -47.65 -60.96
C TYR A 347 -40.68 -48.54 -61.91
N VAL A 348 -39.49 -49.00 -61.48
CA VAL A 348 -38.63 -49.89 -62.27
C VAL A 348 -39.35 -51.21 -62.55
N ALA A 349 -39.98 -51.82 -61.55
CA ALA A 349 -40.72 -53.07 -61.74
C ALA A 349 -41.87 -52.90 -62.76
N LEU A 350 -42.64 -51.81 -62.66
CA LEU A 350 -43.73 -51.53 -63.60
C LEU A 350 -43.24 -51.28 -65.03
N GLN A 351 -42.10 -50.60 -65.16
CA GLN A 351 -41.51 -50.30 -66.47
C GLN A 351 -40.96 -51.57 -67.15
N GLU A 352 -40.31 -52.45 -66.38
CA GLU A 352 -39.81 -53.74 -66.89
C GLU A 352 -40.96 -54.66 -67.35
N VAL A 353 -42.05 -54.73 -66.57
CA VAL A 353 -43.26 -55.47 -66.97
C VAL A 353 -43.88 -54.86 -68.24
N LYS A 354 -43.94 -53.53 -68.34
CA LYS A 354 -44.44 -52.83 -69.54
C LYS A 354 -43.58 -53.11 -70.78
N ASN A 355 -42.29 -53.38 -70.58
CA ASN A 355 -41.35 -53.77 -71.63
C ASN A 355 -41.35 -55.28 -71.94
N GLY A 356 -42.25 -56.06 -71.33
CA GLY A 356 -42.45 -57.48 -71.63
C GLY A 356 -41.66 -58.46 -70.74
N ALA A 357 -41.02 -57.99 -69.67
CA ALA A 357 -40.35 -58.87 -68.72
C ALA A 357 -41.35 -59.69 -67.88
N SER A 358 -40.98 -60.91 -67.49
CA SER A 358 -41.74 -61.69 -66.51
C SER A 358 -41.73 -60.99 -65.15
N ALA A 359 -42.75 -61.23 -64.32
CA ALA A 359 -42.84 -60.63 -62.99
C ALA A 359 -41.61 -60.92 -62.11
N GLU A 360 -41.04 -62.11 -62.23
CA GLU A 360 -39.83 -62.52 -61.51
C GLU A 360 -38.58 -61.76 -61.98
N ALA A 361 -38.42 -61.58 -63.30
CA ALA A 361 -37.31 -60.81 -63.87
C ALA A 361 -37.42 -59.31 -63.56
N ALA A 362 -38.64 -58.75 -63.63
CA ALA A 362 -38.91 -57.35 -63.30
C ALA A 362 -38.62 -57.05 -61.82
N MET A 363 -39.04 -57.95 -60.90
CA MET A 363 -38.76 -57.79 -59.47
C MET A 363 -37.27 -57.94 -59.14
N LYS A 364 -36.55 -58.81 -59.84
CA LYS A 364 -35.10 -58.94 -59.70
C LYS A 364 -34.37 -57.67 -60.15
N SER A 365 -34.71 -57.15 -61.34
CA SER A 365 -34.15 -55.89 -61.86
C SER A 365 -34.44 -54.70 -60.94
N ALA A 366 -35.67 -54.59 -60.45
CA ALA A 366 -36.06 -53.52 -59.52
C ALA A 366 -35.30 -53.57 -58.19
N LYS A 367 -35.04 -54.75 -57.63
CA LYS A 367 -34.21 -54.91 -56.42
C LYS A 367 -32.75 -54.53 -56.68
N GLU A 368 -32.17 -54.93 -57.80
CA GLU A 368 -30.79 -54.58 -58.17
C GLU A 368 -30.63 -53.07 -58.41
N GLN A 369 -31.61 -52.43 -59.06
CA GLN A 369 -31.62 -50.97 -59.25
C GLN A 369 -31.89 -50.21 -57.94
N GLY A 370 -32.72 -50.74 -57.04
CA GLY A 370 -32.90 -50.19 -55.70
C GLY A 370 -31.62 -50.25 -54.86
N ALA A 371 -30.88 -51.36 -54.92
CA ALA A 371 -29.60 -51.49 -54.24
C ALA A 371 -28.55 -50.50 -54.78
N LYS A 372 -28.50 -50.29 -56.11
CA LYS A 372 -27.63 -49.29 -56.73
C LYS A 372 -28.00 -47.87 -56.31
N PHE A 373 -29.30 -47.54 -56.26
CA PHE A 373 -29.77 -46.24 -55.81
C PHE A 373 -29.28 -45.92 -54.39
N ILE A 374 -29.40 -46.86 -53.45
CA ILE A 374 -28.89 -46.66 -52.07
C ILE A 374 -27.36 -46.51 -52.06
N GLN A 375 -26.63 -47.32 -52.84
CA GLN A 375 -25.17 -47.19 -52.92
C GLN A 375 -24.71 -45.83 -53.48
N GLU A 376 -25.39 -45.29 -54.49
CA GLU A 376 -25.07 -43.97 -55.02
C GLU A 376 -25.43 -42.85 -54.05
N LEU A 377 -26.55 -42.99 -53.32
CA LEU A 377 -26.95 -42.04 -52.29
C LEU A 377 -25.90 -41.98 -51.16
N LEU A 378 -25.42 -43.14 -50.69
CA LEU A 378 -24.38 -43.22 -49.66
C LEU A 378 -23.07 -42.58 -50.13
N LYS A 379 -22.65 -42.79 -51.38
CA LYS A 379 -21.43 -42.18 -51.93
C LYS A 379 -21.49 -40.66 -52.03
N LYS A 380 -22.69 -40.09 -52.14
CA LYS A 380 -22.91 -38.64 -52.23
C LYS A 380 -23.34 -38.01 -50.90
N SER A 381 -23.51 -38.82 -49.84
CA SER A 381 -24.09 -38.36 -48.59
C SER A 381 -23.26 -37.25 -47.93
N ASP A 382 -21.94 -37.40 -47.91
CA ASP A 382 -21.02 -36.38 -47.38
C ASP A 382 -21.12 -35.05 -48.18
N GLU A 383 -21.15 -35.11 -49.53
CA GLU A 383 -21.30 -33.90 -50.37
C GLU A 383 -22.65 -33.19 -50.17
N ILE A 384 -23.73 -33.97 -49.96
CA ILE A 384 -25.07 -33.44 -49.69
C ILE A 384 -25.10 -32.78 -48.31
N ALA A 385 -24.51 -33.41 -47.29
CA ALA A 385 -24.40 -32.86 -45.95
C ALA A 385 -23.59 -31.56 -45.95
N ASP A 386 -22.42 -31.56 -46.59
CA ASP A 386 -21.53 -30.39 -46.70
C ASP A 386 -22.20 -29.22 -47.43
N SER A 387 -23.00 -29.48 -48.46
CA SER A 387 -23.76 -28.44 -49.17
C SER A 387 -24.88 -27.87 -48.30
N ALA A 388 -25.62 -28.72 -47.59
CA ALA A 388 -26.70 -28.29 -46.71
C ALA A 388 -26.18 -27.44 -45.53
N ILE A 389 -25.00 -27.77 -44.99
CA ILE A 389 -24.34 -26.99 -43.92
C ILE A 389 -23.90 -25.62 -44.44
N LYS A 390 -23.39 -25.52 -45.68
CA LYS A 390 -22.99 -24.24 -46.29
C LYS A 390 -24.15 -23.29 -46.58
N ASP A 391 -25.35 -23.83 -46.81
CA ASP A 391 -26.54 -23.04 -47.11
C ASP A 391 -27.27 -22.56 -45.83
N LEU A 392 -26.81 -22.96 -44.65
CA LEU A 392 -27.31 -22.39 -43.40
C LEU A 392 -26.82 -20.94 -43.25
N PRO A 393 -27.72 -19.99 -42.94
CA PRO A 393 -27.32 -18.60 -42.70
C PRO A 393 -26.39 -18.54 -41.48
N GLU A 394 -25.25 -17.85 -41.61
CA GLU A 394 -24.39 -17.50 -40.49
C GLU A 394 -25.25 -16.85 -39.39
N ARG A 395 -25.34 -17.50 -38.22
CA ARG A 395 -26.11 -17.00 -37.08
C ARG A 395 -25.30 -16.06 -36.22
#